data_AF-A0A1A8V356-F1
#
_entry.id   AF-A0A1A8V356-F1
#
_cell.length_a   1.000
_cell.length_b   1.000
_cell.length_c   1.000
_cell.angle_alpha   90.00
_cell.angle_beta   90.00
_cell.angle_gamma   90.00
#
_symmetry.space_group_name_H-M   'P 1'
#
loop_
_entity.id
_entity.type
_entity.pdbx_description
1 polymer ?
#
loop_
_entity_poly.entity_id
_entity_poly.type
_entity_poly.pdbx_seq_one_letter_code
_entity_poly.pdbx_strand_id
1 'polypeptide(L)'
;KDGRTAIVHLFEWRWADIAAECERFLGPNGFGGVQISPPNEHIVINNPWRPWWQRYQPIGYNLCSRSGSEDELREMITRCNNVGVNIYVDAVINHMCGAGGGEGTHSSCGSWFSASKQDFPSVPYSNWDFNGNKCKTASGDIENYGDPYQVRDCRLVSLLDLAL
;
A
#
# COMPACT_ATOMS: atom_id res chain seq x y z
N LYS A 1 -9.31 -23.98 9.68
CA LYS A 1 -10.66 -23.39 9.55
C LYS A 1 -11.25 -24.03 8.31
N ASP A 2 -11.94 -25.16 8.49
CA ASP A 2 -12.07 -26.14 7.42
C ASP A 2 -13.33 -25.86 6.60
N GLY A 3 -13.29 -26.15 5.29
CA GLY A 3 -14.43 -25.97 4.38
C GLY A 3 -14.67 -24.56 3.84
N ARG A 4 -13.82 -23.57 4.15
CA ARG A 4 -13.89 -22.20 3.59
C ARG A 4 -12.82 -22.02 2.52
N THR A 5 -13.21 -21.85 1.26
CA THR A 5 -12.28 -21.94 0.11
C THR A 5 -12.14 -20.68 -0.74
N ALA A 6 -12.91 -19.62 -0.45
CA ALA A 6 -12.86 -18.36 -1.18
C ALA A 6 -12.46 -17.19 -0.28
N ILE A 7 -11.72 -16.24 -0.85
CA ILE A 7 -11.51 -14.91 -0.27
C ILE A 7 -12.23 -13.86 -1.11
N VAL A 8 -12.55 -12.72 -0.52
CA VAL A 8 -13.14 -11.57 -1.21
C VAL A 8 -12.24 -10.34 -1.08
N HIS A 9 -12.05 -9.60 -2.18
CA HIS A 9 -11.37 -8.31 -2.13
C HIS A 9 -12.40 -7.21 -1.86
N LEU A 10 -12.42 -6.68 -0.64
CA LEU A 10 -13.25 -5.53 -0.26
C LEU A 10 -12.51 -4.23 -0.56
N PHE A 11 -12.39 -3.95 -1.86
CA PHE A 11 -11.59 -2.86 -2.41
C PHE A 11 -12.02 -1.48 -1.87
N GLU A 12 -11.09 -0.77 -1.23
CA GLU A 12 -11.25 0.57 -0.64
C GLU A 12 -12.24 0.67 0.54
N TRP A 13 -12.68 -0.45 1.11
CA TRP A 13 -13.56 -0.43 2.28
C TRP A 13 -12.83 0.07 3.53
N ARG A 14 -13.57 0.71 4.44
CA ARG A 14 -13.06 1.13 5.75
C ARG A 14 -12.97 -0.06 6.69
N TRP A 15 -12.05 -0.02 7.65
CA TRP A 15 -11.83 -1.12 8.60
C TRP A 15 -13.10 -1.47 9.38
N ALA A 16 -13.83 -0.47 9.85
CA ALA A 16 -15.09 -0.66 10.57
C ALA A 16 -16.17 -1.39 9.72
N ASP A 17 -16.24 -1.09 8.42
CA ASP A 17 -17.21 -1.72 7.52
C ASP A 17 -16.83 -3.19 7.27
N ILE A 18 -15.53 -3.49 7.10
CA ILE A 18 -15.03 -4.86 6.96
C ILE A 18 -15.29 -5.66 8.24
N ALA A 19 -15.06 -5.08 9.42
CA ALA A 19 -15.31 -5.73 10.71
C ALA A 19 -16.79 -6.15 10.84
N ALA A 20 -17.71 -5.23 10.51
CA ALA A 20 -19.14 -5.51 10.49
C ALA A 20 -19.51 -6.57 9.43
N GLU A 21 -18.90 -6.51 8.25
CA GLU A 21 -19.13 -7.45 7.14
C GLU A 21 -18.67 -8.87 7.49
N CYS A 22 -17.54 -9.00 8.20
CA CYS A 22 -17.06 -10.26 8.74
C CYS A 22 -18.10 -10.94 9.62
N GLU A 23 -18.70 -10.19 10.55
CA GLU A 23 -19.65 -10.73 11.53
C GLU A 23 -21.03 -10.99 10.92
N ARG A 24 -21.56 -10.03 10.15
CA ARG A 24 -22.94 -10.09 9.65
C ARG A 24 -23.12 -10.96 8.41
N PHE A 25 -22.06 -11.16 7.62
CA PHE A 25 -22.18 -11.81 6.31
C PHE A 25 -21.09 -12.85 6.04
N LEU A 26 -19.81 -12.47 6.04
CA LEU A 26 -18.74 -13.36 5.56
C LEU A 26 -18.55 -14.58 6.47
N GLY A 27 -18.61 -14.37 7.78
CA GLY A 27 -18.58 -15.40 8.81
C GLY A 27 -19.68 -16.44 8.60
N PRO A 28 -20.97 -16.05 8.65
CA PRO A 28 -22.11 -16.94 8.43
C PRO A 28 -22.15 -17.60 7.04
N ASN A 29 -21.69 -16.91 5.98
CA ASN A 29 -21.75 -17.40 4.60
C ASN A 29 -20.48 -18.15 4.15
N GLY A 30 -19.59 -18.51 5.07
CA GLY A 30 -18.49 -19.43 4.79
C GLY A 30 -17.32 -18.85 3.98
N PHE A 31 -17.17 -17.53 3.91
CA PHE A 31 -15.98 -16.91 3.31
C PHE A 31 -14.75 -17.16 4.18
N GLY A 32 -13.64 -17.52 3.54
CA GLY A 32 -12.36 -17.85 4.20
C GLY A 32 -11.56 -16.63 4.64
N GLY A 33 -11.71 -15.51 3.92
CA GLY A 33 -11.03 -14.28 4.30
C GLY A 33 -11.30 -13.10 3.38
N VAL A 34 -10.66 -11.98 3.73
CA VAL A 34 -10.76 -10.70 3.04
C VAL A 34 -9.37 -10.25 2.62
N GLN A 35 -9.20 -9.90 1.34
CA GLN A 35 -8.08 -9.06 0.92
C GLN A 35 -8.46 -7.60 1.17
N ILE A 36 -7.61 -6.89 1.90
CA ILE A 36 -7.77 -5.46 2.19
C ILE A 36 -6.87 -4.60 1.32
N SER A 37 -7.28 -3.37 1.01
CA SER A 37 -6.41 -2.38 0.37
C SER A 37 -5.22 -2.00 1.26
N PRO A 38 -4.13 -1.42 0.71
CA PRO A 38 -2.90 -1.16 1.46
C PRO A 38 -3.14 -0.36 2.75
N PRO A 39 -2.83 -0.92 3.94
CA PRO A 39 -3.15 -0.29 5.22
C PRO A 39 -2.12 0.73 5.66
N ASN A 40 -0.94 0.75 5.03
CA ASN A 40 0.13 1.66 5.34
C ASN A 40 -0.15 3.08 4.83
N GLU A 41 0.62 4.02 5.37
CA GLU A 41 0.57 5.42 5.00
C GLU A 41 0.96 5.63 3.53
N HIS A 42 0.13 6.41 2.83
CA HIS A 42 0.26 6.66 1.42
C HIS A 42 0.14 8.15 1.08
N ILE A 43 0.57 8.54 -0.11
CA ILE A 43 0.47 9.92 -0.59
C ILE A 43 -1.01 10.32 -0.71
N VAL A 44 -1.28 11.60 -0.47
CA VAL A 44 -2.58 12.23 -0.66
C VAL A 44 -2.59 13.00 -1.98
N ILE A 45 -3.46 12.58 -2.90
CA ILE A 45 -3.57 13.18 -4.23
C ILE A 45 -4.91 13.88 -4.38
N ASN A 46 -4.87 15.17 -4.73
CA ASN A 46 -6.08 15.98 -4.91
C ASN A 46 -6.39 16.30 -6.38
N ASN A 47 -5.48 16.00 -7.32
CA ASN A 47 -5.74 16.12 -8.76
C ASN A 47 -5.19 14.90 -9.53
N PRO A 48 -6.05 13.98 -10.02
CA PRO A 48 -7.50 13.94 -9.80
C PRO A 48 -7.84 13.78 -8.30
N TRP A 49 -9.09 14.05 -7.90
CA TRP A 49 -9.47 13.99 -6.49
C TRP A 49 -9.44 12.56 -5.93
N ARG A 50 -8.51 12.30 -5.02
CA ARG A 50 -8.42 11.08 -4.17
C ARG A 50 -8.53 9.76 -4.95
N PRO A 51 -7.77 9.58 -6.04
CA PRO A 51 -7.82 8.37 -6.85
C PRO A 51 -7.49 7.13 -6.01
N TRP A 52 -8.02 5.98 -6.40
CA TRP A 52 -7.75 4.71 -5.72
C TRP A 52 -6.25 4.37 -5.72
N TRP A 53 -5.56 4.66 -6.83
CA TRP A 53 -4.15 4.33 -7.02
C TRP A 53 -3.20 5.14 -6.13
N GLN A 54 -3.66 6.17 -5.41
CA GLN A 54 -2.83 6.86 -4.42
C GLN A 54 -2.35 5.92 -3.30
N ARG A 55 -3.09 4.83 -3.02
CA ARG A 55 -2.71 3.84 -1.98
C ARG A 55 -1.53 2.95 -2.38
N TYR A 56 -1.22 2.89 -3.67
CA TYR A 56 -0.05 2.19 -4.20
C TYR A 56 1.17 3.13 -4.30
N GLN A 57 1.18 4.20 -3.51
CA GLN A 57 2.28 5.16 -3.43
C GLN A 57 2.61 5.42 -1.96
N PRO A 58 3.37 4.51 -1.33
CA PRO A 58 3.71 4.59 0.09
C PRO A 58 4.49 5.86 0.42
N ILE A 59 4.21 6.41 1.61
CA ILE A 59 5.04 7.45 2.25
C ILE A 59 5.73 6.88 3.49
N GLY A 60 5.13 5.90 4.14
CA GLY A 60 5.72 5.19 5.26
C GLY A 60 4.94 3.94 5.60
N TYR A 61 5.39 3.24 6.65
CA TYR A 61 4.78 1.99 7.11
C TYR A 61 3.85 2.17 8.33
N ASN A 62 3.58 3.42 8.72
CA ASN A 62 2.55 3.72 9.70
C ASN A 62 1.20 3.14 9.24
N LEU A 63 0.49 2.45 10.11
CA LEU A 63 -0.80 1.84 9.80
C LEU A 63 -1.93 2.88 9.90
N CYS A 64 -1.88 3.91 9.05
CA CYS A 64 -2.96 4.85 8.93
C CYS A 64 -3.20 5.24 7.47
N SER A 65 -4.45 5.08 7.04
CA SER A 65 -4.86 5.22 5.64
C SER A 65 -6.26 5.81 5.56
N ARG A 66 -6.74 6.05 4.34
CA ARG A 66 -8.14 6.43 4.11
C ARG A 66 -9.16 5.43 4.70
N SER A 67 -8.78 4.17 4.89
CA SER A 67 -9.67 3.15 5.47
C SER A 67 -9.79 3.24 7.00
N GLY A 68 -8.89 3.95 7.69
CA GLY A 68 -8.88 4.10 9.14
C GLY A 68 -7.48 4.04 9.77
N SER A 69 -7.47 4.19 11.08
CA SER A 69 -6.31 4.14 11.98
C SER A 69 -5.82 2.71 12.27
N GLU A 70 -4.68 2.61 12.98
CA GLU A 70 -4.11 1.33 13.42
C GLU A 70 -5.05 0.60 14.39
N ASP A 71 -5.67 1.34 15.31
CA ASP A 71 -6.60 0.76 16.29
C ASP A 71 -7.83 0.16 15.60
N GLU A 72 -8.40 0.86 14.62
CA GLU A 72 -9.50 0.35 13.80
C GLU A 72 -9.08 -0.87 12.96
N LEU A 73 -7.85 -0.87 12.41
CA LEU A 73 -7.32 -2.02 11.68
C LEU A 73 -7.17 -3.24 12.60
N ARG A 74 -6.62 -3.04 13.81
CA ARG A 74 -6.46 -4.07 14.84
C ARG A 74 -7.80 -4.61 15.30
N GLU A 75 -8.79 -3.75 15.50
CA GLU A 75 -10.16 -4.12 15.85
C GLU A 75 -10.78 -5.00 14.76
N MET A 76 -10.68 -4.57 13.49
CA MET A 76 -11.18 -5.31 12.34
C MET A 76 -10.55 -6.70 12.23
N ILE A 77 -9.22 -6.79 12.34
CA ILE A 77 -8.50 -8.08 12.32
C ILE A 77 -9.00 -8.99 13.45
N THR A 78 -9.16 -8.45 14.66
CA THR A 78 -9.61 -9.20 15.83
C THR A 78 -11.03 -9.74 15.63
N ARG A 79 -11.97 -8.87 15.23
CA ARG A 79 -13.38 -9.21 15.02
C ARG A 79 -13.55 -10.22 13.89
N CYS A 80 -12.88 -10.04 12.75
CA CYS A 80 -12.90 -10.99 11.66
C CYS A 80 -12.34 -12.36 12.05
N ASN A 81 -11.20 -12.38 12.76
CA ASN A 81 -10.60 -13.63 13.21
C ASN A 81 -11.50 -14.42 14.17
N ASN A 82 -12.18 -13.73 15.09
CA ASN A 82 -13.12 -14.32 16.05
C ASN A 82 -14.30 -15.04 15.38
N VAL A 83 -14.74 -14.59 14.19
CA VAL A 83 -15.82 -15.21 13.42
C VAL A 83 -15.32 -16.11 12.27
N GLY A 84 -14.05 -16.49 12.30
CA GLY A 84 -13.53 -17.45 11.34
C GLY A 84 -13.14 -16.86 9.98
N VAL A 85 -13.01 -15.55 9.85
CA VAL A 85 -12.64 -14.87 8.58
C VAL A 85 -11.20 -14.32 8.69
N ASN A 86 -10.30 -14.75 7.81
CA ASN A 86 -8.91 -14.30 7.82
C ASN A 86 -8.74 -12.96 7.10
N ILE A 87 -7.68 -12.21 7.42
CA ILE A 87 -7.33 -10.97 6.73
C ILE A 87 -6.03 -11.16 5.96
N TYR A 88 -6.02 -10.74 4.69
CA TYR A 88 -4.89 -10.74 3.78
C TYR A 88 -4.57 -9.30 3.39
N VAL A 89 -3.36 -8.85 3.67
CA VAL A 89 -2.92 -7.48 3.42
C VAL A 89 -2.38 -7.34 2.00
N ASP A 90 -2.81 -6.31 1.28
CA ASP A 90 -2.12 -5.84 0.08
C ASP A 90 -0.85 -5.08 0.47
N ALA A 91 0.31 -5.71 0.25
CA ALA A 91 1.61 -5.21 0.69
C ALA A 91 2.36 -4.51 -0.46
N VAL A 92 2.47 -3.19 -0.38
CA VAL A 92 3.18 -2.38 -1.37
C VAL A 92 4.61 -2.16 -0.88
N ILE A 93 5.51 -3.07 -1.28
CA ILE A 93 6.89 -3.14 -0.78
C ILE A 93 7.98 -2.91 -1.85
N ASN A 94 7.58 -2.84 -3.12
CA ASN A 94 8.53 -2.66 -4.22
C ASN A 94 9.06 -1.22 -4.30
N HIS A 95 8.20 -0.24 -4.01
CA HIS A 95 8.46 1.17 -4.30
C HIS A 95 7.81 2.07 -3.24
N MET A 96 8.25 3.32 -3.21
CA MET A 96 7.57 4.41 -2.51
C MET A 96 6.71 5.22 -3.51
N CYS A 97 6.33 6.45 -3.18
CA CYS A 97 5.53 7.28 -4.08
C CYS A 97 6.24 7.62 -5.40
N GLY A 98 5.48 8.17 -6.36
CA GLY A 98 6.03 8.60 -7.64
C GLY A 98 7.12 9.66 -7.46
N ALA A 99 8.16 9.64 -8.30
CA ALA A 99 9.25 10.62 -8.27
C ALA A 99 8.77 12.08 -8.46
N GLY A 100 7.61 12.27 -9.11
CA GLY A 100 6.91 13.56 -9.23
C GLY A 100 5.96 13.90 -8.07
N GLY A 101 5.97 13.13 -6.98
CA GLY A 101 5.04 13.27 -5.84
C GLY A 101 5.22 14.53 -4.99
N GLY A 102 6.25 15.32 -5.25
CA GLY A 102 6.54 16.57 -4.54
C GLY A 102 7.19 16.36 -3.17
N GLU A 103 7.13 17.39 -2.34
CA GLU A 103 7.68 17.44 -0.99
C GLU A 103 6.65 18.10 -0.06
N GLY A 104 6.50 17.56 1.15
CA GLY A 104 5.54 18.08 2.12
C GLY A 104 4.94 17.00 3.00
N THR A 105 3.81 17.32 3.62
CA THR A 105 3.06 16.47 4.56
C THR A 105 1.73 15.98 3.98
N HIS A 106 1.57 16.00 2.66
CA HIS A 106 0.39 15.46 1.96
C HIS A 106 0.47 13.93 1.89
N SER A 107 0.37 13.31 3.05
CA SER A 107 0.32 11.87 3.29
C SER A 107 -0.89 11.56 4.17
N SER A 108 -1.34 10.31 4.19
CA SER A 108 -2.54 9.94 4.95
C SER A 108 -2.39 10.08 6.47
N CYS A 109 -1.17 10.11 7.01
CA CYS A 109 -0.90 10.34 8.44
C CYS A 109 -0.18 11.66 8.72
N GLY A 110 0.05 12.50 7.70
CA GLY A 110 0.74 13.77 7.85
C GLY A 110 2.25 13.66 8.01
N SER A 111 2.85 12.47 7.82
CA SER A 111 4.30 12.34 7.74
C SER A 111 4.86 13.21 6.62
N TRP A 112 5.94 13.92 6.91
CA TRP A 112 6.70 14.64 5.90
C TRP A 112 7.49 13.66 5.03
N PHE A 113 7.64 13.98 3.75
CA PHE A 113 8.53 13.30 2.81
C PHE A 113 9.00 14.26 1.71
N SER A 114 10.04 13.85 0.98
CA SER A 114 10.49 14.49 -0.27
C SER A 114 10.78 13.44 -1.34
N ALA A 115 9.91 13.35 -2.35
CA ALA A 115 10.10 12.42 -3.46
C ALA A 115 11.33 12.78 -4.32
N SER A 116 11.59 14.08 -4.51
CA SER A 116 12.71 14.56 -5.33
C SER A 116 14.07 14.33 -4.66
N LYS A 117 14.13 14.39 -3.33
CA LYS A 117 15.33 14.08 -2.55
C LYS A 117 15.43 12.61 -2.15
N GLN A 118 14.39 11.82 -2.43
CA GLN A 118 14.24 10.43 -1.98
C GLN A 118 14.37 10.30 -0.46
N ASP A 119 13.72 11.21 0.27
CA ASP A 119 13.78 11.31 1.73
C ASP A 119 12.42 10.97 2.34
N PHE A 120 12.35 9.84 3.06
CA PHE A 120 11.15 9.29 3.69
C PHE A 120 11.44 8.99 5.17
N PRO A 121 11.58 10.02 6.01
CA PRO A 121 12.13 9.88 7.36
C PRO A 121 11.22 9.15 8.35
N SER A 122 9.94 8.93 8.01
CA SER A 122 9.05 8.09 8.83
C SER A 122 9.43 6.60 8.77
N VAL A 123 10.27 6.19 7.80
CA VAL A 123 10.69 4.80 7.66
C VAL A 123 12.00 4.45 8.38
N PRO A 124 13.21 4.94 8.03
CA PRO A 124 13.62 6.24 7.49
C PRO A 124 14.50 6.10 6.23
N TYR A 125 13.90 6.01 5.05
CA TYR A 125 14.67 5.84 3.80
C TYR A 125 15.28 7.15 3.30
N SER A 126 16.45 7.01 2.70
CA SER A 126 17.21 8.05 2.02
C SER A 126 17.45 7.66 0.56
N ASN A 127 18.08 8.53 -0.22
CA ASN A 127 18.46 8.24 -1.60
C ASN A 127 19.36 6.99 -1.78
N TRP A 128 20.03 6.53 -0.72
CA TRP A 128 20.83 5.31 -0.73
C TRP A 128 19.98 4.04 -0.76
N ASP A 129 18.71 4.15 -0.38
CA ASP A 129 17.77 3.04 -0.27
C ASP A 129 16.94 2.86 -1.55
N PHE A 130 17.30 3.55 -2.65
CA PHE A 130 16.62 3.46 -3.95
C PHE A 130 17.57 3.05 -5.07
N ASN A 131 17.02 2.41 -6.11
CA ASN A 131 17.76 1.84 -7.23
C ASN A 131 18.28 2.87 -8.27
N GLY A 132 18.43 4.14 -7.90
CA GLY A 132 18.84 5.22 -8.81
C GLY A 132 20.14 4.95 -9.58
N ASN A 133 21.13 4.30 -8.94
CA ASN A 133 22.40 3.92 -9.59
C ASN A 133 22.35 2.53 -10.25
N LYS A 134 21.36 1.70 -9.89
CA LYS A 134 21.22 0.32 -10.37
C LYS A 134 20.52 0.28 -11.72
N CYS A 135 19.44 1.06 -11.88
CA CYS A 135 18.75 1.23 -13.16
C CYS A 135 19.70 1.74 -14.25
N LYS A 136 19.57 1.18 -15.47
CA LYS A 136 20.42 1.53 -16.63
C LYS A 136 19.66 2.18 -17.78
N THR A 137 18.35 2.38 -17.64
CA THR A 137 17.56 3.09 -18.65
C THR A 137 17.82 4.59 -18.57
N ALA A 138 17.66 5.29 -19.69
CA ALA A 138 17.95 6.72 -19.75
C ALA A 138 16.90 7.53 -18.97
N SER A 139 15.64 7.07 -18.94
CA SER A 139 14.57 7.71 -18.17
C SER A 139 14.62 7.41 -16.68
N GLY A 140 15.31 6.34 -16.26
CA GLY A 140 15.21 5.76 -14.92
C GLY A 140 13.95 4.91 -14.70
N ASP A 141 13.10 4.79 -15.72
CA ASP A 141 11.85 4.02 -15.68
C ASP A 141 11.99 2.71 -16.47
N ILE A 142 11.04 1.78 -16.28
CA ILE A 142 10.92 0.58 -17.10
C ILE A 142 10.47 0.99 -18.51
N GLU A 143 11.27 0.66 -19.53
CA GLU A 143 11.03 1.01 -20.94
C GLU A 143 10.73 -0.24 -21.81
N ASN A 144 11.23 -1.40 -21.41
CA ASN A 144 11.12 -2.67 -22.14
C ASN A 144 10.94 -3.85 -21.16
N TYR A 145 9.75 -4.43 -21.15
CA TYR A 145 9.42 -5.60 -20.31
C TYR A 145 10.11 -6.91 -20.73
N GLY A 146 10.74 -6.95 -21.92
CA GLY A 146 11.56 -8.07 -22.36
C GLY A 146 12.95 -8.12 -21.71
N ASP A 147 13.40 -7.01 -21.10
CA ASP A 147 14.65 -6.96 -20.35
C ASP A 147 14.36 -7.14 -18.86
N PRO A 148 14.76 -8.28 -18.27
CA PRO A 148 14.41 -8.58 -16.90
C PRO A 148 15.10 -7.67 -15.89
N TYR A 149 16.25 -7.07 -16.21
CA TYR A 149 16.99 -6.23 -15.26
C TYR A 149 16.28 -4.91 -15.02
N GLN A 150 15.89 -4.20 -16.08
CA GLN A 150 15.13 -2.97 -15.90
C GLN A 150 13.78 -3.20 -15.23
N VAL A 151 13.12 -4.34 -15.48
CA VAL A 151 11.83 -4.67 -14.84
C VAL A 151 11.92 -4.75 -13.31
N ARG A 152 13.11 -5.01 -12.75
CA ARG A 152 13.32 -5.14 -11.30
C ARG A 152 14.13 -4.01 -10.68
N ASP A 153 14.89 -3.29 -11.48
CA ASP A 153 15.84 -2.28 -10.98
C ASP A 153 15.45 -0.85 -11.37
N CYS A 154 14.46 -0.66 -12.25
CA CYS A 154 14.00 0.64 -12.71
C CYS A 154 12.57 0.93 -12.23
N ARG A 155 12.23 2.23 -12.19
CA ARG A 155 10.94 2.69 -11.66
C ARG A 155 9.78 2.23 -12.53
N LEU A 156 8.81 1.54 -11.93
CA LEU A 156 7.54 1.24 -12.56
C LEU A 156 6.70 2.52 -12.66
N VAL A 157 6.47 3.05 -13.86
CA VAL A 157 5.71 4.30 -14.09
C VAL A 157 6.14 5.45 -13.16
N SER A 158 7.45 5.63 -13.02
CA SER A 158 8.11 6.62 -12.17
C SER A 158 7.96 6.43 -10.64
N LEU A 159 7.45 5.29 -10.16
CA LEU A 159 7.42 4.95 -8.73
C LEU A 159 8.84 4.71 -8.21
N LEU A 160 9.21 5.38 -7.12
CA LEU A 160 10.57 5.32 -6.59
C LEU A 160 10.91 3.91 -6.10
N ASP A 161 11.77 3.22 -6.85
CA ASP A 161 12.05 1.79 -6.71
C ASP A 161 13.09 1.53 -5.61
N LEU A 162 12.72 0.72 -4.61
CA LEU A 162 13.55 0.48 -3.43
C LEU A 162 14.71 -0.47 -3.74
N ALA A 163 15.88 -0.19 -3.16
CA ALA A 163 17.06 -1.06 -3.22
C ALA A 163 16.93 -2.17 -2.15
N LEU A 164 16.20 -3.24 -2.51
CA LEU A 164 16.05 -4.46 -1.71
C LEU A 164 17.22 -5.45 -1.91
#